data_AF-T1H5A1-F1
#
_entry.id   AF-T1H5A1-F1
#
_cell.length_a   1.000
_cell.length_b   1.000
_cell.length_c   1.000
_cell.angle_alpha   90.00
_cell.angle_beta   90.00
_cell.angle_gamma   90.00
#
_symmetry.space_group_name_H-M   'P 1'
#
loop_
_entity.id
_entity.type
_entity.pdbx_description
1 polymer ?
#
loop_
_entity_poly.entity_id
_entity_poly.type
_entity_poly.pdbx_seq_one_letter_code
_entity_poly.pdbx_strand_id
1 'polypeptide(L)'
;MKVEDEEDLLYGESGSALKLNSMAEIAKRSKDAKSDWWRRMLQPIKPTYWLIVSRESGNLEIYSMPDLKLLYLVNNVGVGNQVLTDSMEFVPLNVNNQENSKLGIVTNCMPQANCPLAIEIAVFGLGYHGRRPILLIRTKNELSIYQAFRYVKGNLKLRFKKLNVLNMFDNYNRSEPEDLDIYDPYQM
;
A
#
# COMPACT_ATOMS: atom_id res chain seq x y z
N MET A 1 -1.89 43.26 -59.71
CA MET A 1 -2.79 42.47 -58.86
C MET A 1 -2.46 41.00 -59.13
N LYS A 2 -1.49 40.47 -58.38
CA LYS A 2 -1.09 39.06 -58.47
C LYS A 2 -1.78 38.35 -57.32
N VAL A 3 -2.53 37.31 -57.66
CA VAL A 3 -3.25 36.42 -56.75
C VAL A 3 -2.21 35.71 -55.90
N GLU A 4 -2.30 35.85 -54.59
CA GLU A 4 -1.47 35.14 -53.62
C GLU A 4 -1.97 33.68 -53.53
N ASP A 5 -1.05 32.72 -53.68
CA ASP A 5 -1.33 31.29 -53.70
C ASP A 5 -1.93 30.83 -52.35
N GLU A 6 -3.17 30.32 -52.38
CA GLU A 6 -3.89 29.78 -51.22
C GLU A 6 -3.19 28.56 -50.56
N GLU A 7 -2.12 28.04 -51.18
CA GLU A 7 -1.34 26.89 -50.69
C GLU A 7 -0.31 27.25 -49.61
N ASP A 8 0.14 28.52 -49.53
CA ASP A 8 1.14 28.96 -48.52
C ASP A 8 0.53 29.16 -47.11
N LEU A 9 -0.80 29.29 -47.02
CA LEU A 9 -1.52 29.44 -45.74
C LEU A 9 -1.77 28.10 -45.04
N LEU A 10 -1.59 26.97 -45.74
CA LEU A 10 -1.82 25.62 -45.21
C LEU A 10 -0.59 24.98 -44.57
N TYR A 11 0.59 25.57 -44.73
CA TYR A 11 1.84 25.13 -44.10
C TYR A 11 2.48 26.21 -43.21
N GLY A 12 1.63 27.00 -42.56
CA GLY A 12 2.03 27.94 -41.51
C GLY A 12 2.70 27.23 -40.32
N GLU A 13 4.03 27.18 -40.38
CA GLU A 13 4.99 27.11 -39.28
C GLU A 13 5.40 25.73 -38.75
N SER A 14 6.15 25.00 -39.57
CA SER A 14 7.14 24.00 -39.10
C SER A 14 8.56 24.57 -39.19
N GLY A 15 8.80 25.74 -38.57
CA GLY A 15 10.03 26.51 -38.78
C GLY A 15 10.58 27.35 -37.62
N SER A 16 9.94 27.41 -36.45
CA SER A 16 10.47 28.16 -35.29
C SER A 16 10.60 27.30 -34.02
N ALA A 17 11.17 26.09 -34.15
CA ALA A 17 11.47 25.21 -33.02
C ALA A 17 12.82 25.49 -32.32
N LEU A 18 13.44 26.66 -32.55
CA LEU A 18 14.67 27.09 -31.86
C LEU A 18 14.55 28.51 -31.26
N LYS A 19 13.33 28.95 -30.92
CA LYS A 19 13.20 30.02 -29.91
C LYS A 19 13.44 29.37 -28.55
N LEU A 20 14.55 29.77 -27.93
CA LEU A 20 14.91 29.45 -26.57
C LEU A 20 13.73 29.78 -25.64
N ASN A 21 12.90 28.78 -25.37
CA ASN A 21 11.95 28.84 -24.27
C ASN A 21 12.80 29.00 -23.01
N SER A 22 12.75 30.19 -22.40
CA SER A 22 13.35 30.44 -21.10
C SER A 22 12.96 29.30 -20.16
N MET A 23 13.90 28.75 -19.40
CA MET A 23 13.63 27.69 -18.42
C MET A 23 12.49 28.10 -17.45
N ALA A 24 12.26 29.40 -17.28
CA ALA A 24 11.16 29.97 -16.52
C ALA A 24 9.77 29.77 -17.17
N GLU A 25 9.64 29.70 -18.50
CA GLU A 25 8.36 29.42 -19.17
C GLU A 25 8.02 27.92 -19.15
N ILE A 26 9.02 27.04 -19.27
CA ILE A 26 8.82 25.59 -19.11
C ILE A 26 8.45 25.27 -17.65
N ALA A 27 9.04 25.96 -16.68
CA ALA A 27 8.69 25.87 -15.26
C ALA A 27 7.35 26.54 -14.90
N LYS A 28 6.79 27.39 -15.77
CA LYS A 28 5.44 27.95 -15.61
C LYS A 28 4.37 27.04 -16.22
N ARG A 29 4.64 26.42 -17.38
CA ARG A 29 3.75 25.38 -17.97
C ARG A 29 3.63 24.12 -17.12
N SER A 30 4.61 23.83 -16.25
CA SER A 30 4.50 22.72 -15.30
C SER A 30 3.52 22.96 -14.15
N LYS A 31 3.01 24.19 -13.97
CA LYS A 31 1.95 24.50 -12.99
C LYS A 31 0.53 24.24 -13.54
N ASP A 32 0.36 24.20 -14.87
CA ASP A 32 -0.92 23.86 -15.53
C ASP A 32 -1.03 22.39 -15.93
N ALA A 33 -0.05 21.57 -15.55
CA ALA A 33 -0.21 20.13 -15.62
C ALA A 33 -1.26 19.73 -14.58
N LYS A 34 -2.55 19.76 -14.99
CA LYS A 34 -3.63 18.99 -14.35
C LYS A 34 -2.99 17.72 -13.86
N SER A 35 -2.91 17.54 -12.55
CA SER A 35 -2.10 16.47 -11.97
C SER A 35 -2.42 15.20 -12.75
N ASP A 36 -1.43 14.66 -13.46
CA ASP A 36 -1.61 13.52 -14.34
C ASP A 36 -1.72 12.25 -13.48
N TRP A 37 -2.60 12.30 -12.47
CA TRP A 37 -2.78 11.29 -11.43
C TRP A 37 -3.17 9.95 -12.04
N TRP A 38 -3.87 9.99 -13.18
CA TRP A 38 -4.23 8.81 -13.98
C TRP A 38 -2.99 8.12 -14.57
N ARG A 39 -1.89 8.84 -14.86
CA ARG A 39 -0.63 8.21 -15.31
C ARG A 39 -0.01 7.32 -14.25
N ARG A 40 -0.27 7.55 -12.96
CA ARG A 40 0.11 6.62 -11.88
C ARG A 40 -0.64 5.29 -11.97
N MET A 41 -1.80 5.25 -12.62
CA MET A 41 -2.53 3.99 -12.85
C MET A 41 -1.88 3.16 -13.96
N LEU A 42 -1.25 3.82 -14.94
CA LEU A 42 -0.58 3.15 -16.07
C LEU A 42 0.83 2.63 -15.76
N GLN A 43 1.33 2.82 -14.53
CA GLN A 43 2.66 2.36 -14.15
C GLN A 43 2.68 0.82 -14.08
N PRO A 44 3.65 0.15 -14.74
CA PRO A 44 3.79 -1.29 -14.64
C PRO A 44 4.12 -1.69 -13.20
N ILE A 45 3.43 -2.72 -12.69
CA ILE A 45 3.72 -3.25 -11.35
C ILE A 45 4.97 -4.11 -11.44
N LYS A 46 6.02 -3.75 -10.70
CA LYS A 46 7.13 -4.67 -10.44
C LYS A 46 6.65 -5.76 -9.47
N PRO A 47 6.64 -7.05 -9.85
CA PRO A 47 6.20 -8.11 -8.96
C PRO A 47 7.17 -8.27 -7.78
N THR A 48 6.61 -8.58 -6.61
CA THR A 48 7.33 -8.95 -5.39
C THR A 48 6.74 -10.24 -4.86
N TYR A 49 7.58 -11.17 -4.39
CA TYR A 49 7.16 -12.47 -3.90
C TYR A 49 7.40 -12.57 -2.41
N TRP A 50 6.40 -13.05 -1.67
CA TRP A 50 6.48 -13.27 -0.23
C TRP A 50 6.02 -14.68 0.12
N LEU A 51 6.57 -15.24 1.18
CA LEU A 51 6.14 -16.50 1.77
C LEU A 51 5.44 -16.19 3.10
N ILE A 52 4.22 -16.69 3.27
CA ILE A 52 3.44 -16.54 4.50
C ILE A 52 3.25 -17.93 5.11
N VAL A 53 3.56 -18.09 6.40
CA VAL A 53 3.54 -19.39 7.09
C VAL A 53 2.88 -19.25 8.46
N SER A 54 1.99 -20.19 8.81
CA SER A 54 1.56 -20.40 10.19
C SER A 54 2.34 -21.54 10.82
N ARG A 55 2.77 -21.37 12.06
CA ARG A 55 3.39 -22.42 12.87
C ARG A 55 2.39 -23.07 13.81
N GLU A 56 2.73 -24.28 14.27
CA GLU A 56 2.02 -24.98 15.34
C GLU A 56 2.11 -24.24 16.69
N SER A 57 3.06 -23.31 16.85
CA SER A 57 3.11 -22.41 18.01
C SER A 57 1.98 -21.37 18.02
N GLY A 58 1.21 -21.25 16.93
CA GLY A 58 0.20 -20.21 16.74
C GLY A 58 0.73 -18.92 16.13
N ASN A 59 2.01 -18.87 15.76
CA ASN A 59 2.64 -17.69 15.16
C ASN A 59 2.41 -17.63 13.65
N LEU A 60 2.18 -16.43 13.14
CA LEU A 60 2.18 -16.12 11.71
C LEU A 60 3.46 -15.38 11.35
N GLU A 61 4.13 -15.85 10.29
CA GLU A 61 5.38 -15.28 9.80
C GLU A 61 5.27 -14.91 8.33
N ILE A 62 5.86 -13.78 7.95
CA ILE A 62 5.97 -13.33 6.56
C ILE A 62 7.44 -13.13 6.22
N TYR A 63 7.89 -13.79 5.15
CA TYR A 63 9.24 -13.75 4.64
C TYR A 63 9.30 -13.10 3.26
N SER A 64 10.35 -12.34 2.98
CA SER A 64 10.65 -11.92 1.60
C SER A 64 11.22 -13.08 0.79
N MET A 65 10.83 -13.19 -0.47
CA MET A 65 11.46 -14.10 -1.43
C MET A 65 12.26 -13.31 -2.48
N PRO A 66 13.40 -13.83 -2.96
CA PRO A 66 13.96 -15.16 -2.65
C PRO A 66 14.82 -15.22 -1.37
N ASP A 67 15.12 -14.09 -0.73
CA ASP A 67 16.12 -13.99 0.35
C ASP A 67 15.74 -14.71 1.67
N LEU A 68 14.50 -15.20 1.80
CA LEU A 68 13.94 -15.83 3.00
C LEU A 68 14.15 -15.01 4.30
N LYS A 69 14.16 -13.67 4.18
CA LYS A 69 14.29 -12.78 5.32
C LYS A 69 12.94 -12.59 6.01
N LEU A 70 12.89 -12.83 7.31
CA LEU A 70 11.69 -12.56 8.12
C LEU A 70 11.41 -11.04 8.16
N LEU A 71 10.21 -10.65 7.75
CA LEU A 71 9.76 -9.24 7.68
C LEU A 71 8.61 -8.93 8.64
N TYR A 72 7.86 -9.92 9.08
CA TYR A 72 6.69 -9.71 9.93
C TYR A 72 6.43 -10.94 10.78
N LEU A 73 6.18 -10.74 12.07
CA LEU A 73 5.83 -11.80 13.01
C LEU A 73 4.60 -11.39 13.80
N VAL A 74 3.60 -12.27 13.89
CA VAL A 74 2.43 -12.08 14.76
C VAL A 74 2.30 -13.29 15.65
N ASN A 75 2.27 -13.04 16.96
CA ASN A 75 2.08 -14.12 17.94
C ASN A 75 0.59 -14.41 18.12
N ASN A 76 0.25 -15.69 18.30
CA ASN A 76 -1.11 -16.16 18.61
C ASN A 76 -2.17 -15.64 17.61
N VAL A 77 -1.90 -15.79 16.31
CA VAL A 77 -2.71 -15.18 15.25
C VAL A 77 -4.17 -15.67 15.26
N GLY A 78 -4.39 -16.90 15.72
CA GLY A 78 -5.73 -17.51 15.80
C GLY A 78 -6.62 -16.94 16.91
N VAL A 79 -6.12 -16.07 17.79
CA VAL A 79 -6.94 -15.30 18.74
C VAL A 79 -7.88 -14.33 18.01
N GLY A 80 -7.53 -13.91 16.80
CA GLY A 80 -8.44 -13.08 15.99
C GLY A 80 -8.45 -11.59 16.41
N ASN A 81 -7.33 -11.07 16.90
CA ASN A 81 -7.16 -9.67 17.32
C ASN A 81 -7.60 -8.68 16.22
N GLN A 82 -8.16 -7.54 16.62
CA GLN A 82 -8.67 -6.53 15.66
C GLN A 82 -7.58 -5.94 14.75
N VAL A 83 -6.34 -5.85 15.23
CA VAL A 83 -5.19 -5.45 14.43
C VAL A 83 -4.06 -6.43 14.72
N LEU A 84 -3.51 -7.03 13.66
CA LEU A 84 -2.31 -7.84 13.78
C LEU A 84 -1.12 -6.88 13.84
N THR A 85 -0.35 -6.97 14.91
CA THR A 85 0.80 -6.10 15.19
C THR A 85 2.09 -6.89 15.00
N ASP A 86 3.12 -6.25 14.44
CA ASP A 86 4.44 -6.85 14.28
C ASP A 86 5.13 -7.00 15.65
N SER A 87 5.28 -8.24 16.11
CA SER A 87 5.98 -8.57 17.34
C SER A 87 7.47 -8.24 17.27
N MET A 88 8.06 -8.10 16.07
CA MET A 88 9.47 -7.73 15.92
C MET A 88 9.74 -6.24 16.22
N GLU A 89 8.71 -5.39 16.23
CA GLU A 89 8.85 -3.98 16.64
C GLU A 89 9.18 -3.84 18.13
N PHE A 90 8.91 -4.87 18.93
CA PHE A 90 9.14 -4.87 20.37
C PHE A 90 10.30 -5.80 20.73
N VAL A 91 11.51 -5.25 20.74
CA VAL A 91 12.61 -5.83 21.53
C VAL A 91 12.60 -5.11 22.87
N PRO A 92 12.26 -5.75 24.00
CA PRO A 92 12.42 -5.14 25.30
C PRO A 92 13.91 -4.84 25.52
N LEU A 93 14.29 -3.56 25.46
CA LEU A 93 15.59 -3.11 25.93
C LEU A 93 15.56 -3.14 27.46
N ASN A 94 15.75 -4.33 28.03
CA ASN A 94 15.87 -4.49 29.47
C ASN A 94 17.31 -4.14 29.89
N VAL A 95 17.66 -2.85 29.82
CA VAL A 95 18.80 -2.29 30.54
C VAL A 95 18.30 -1.95 31.94
N ASN A 96 18.78 -2.66 32.95
CA ASN A 96 18.48 -2.54 34.39
C ASN A 96 17.14 -3.15 34.84
N ASN A 97 17.11 -4.45 35.07
CA ASN A 97 16.85 -5.00 36.41
C ASN A 97 16.89 -6.53 36.39
N GLN A 98 17.36 -7.05 37.51
CA GLN A 98 17.77 -8.42 37.76
C GLN A 98 16.63 -9.44 37.50
N GLU A 99 17.07 -10.59 36.97
CA GLU A 99 16.51 -11.94 37.15
C GLU A 99 15.18 -12.35 36.46
N ASN A 100 14.24 -11.45 36.17
CA ASN A 100 12.96 -11.83 35.53
C ASN A 100 12.81 -11.46 34.04
N SER A 101 13.82 -10.82 33.46
CA SER A 101 13.72 -10.20 32.14
C SER A 101 13.89 -11.19 30.97
N LYS A 102 14.43 -12.38 31.23
CA LYS A 102 14.51 -13.47 30.24
C LYS A 102 13.13 -14.05 29.93
N LEU A 103 12.20 -14.08 30.89
CA LEU A 103 10.86 -14.62 30.66
C LEU A 103 10.08 -13.84 29.60
N GLY A 104 10.17 -12.52 29.53
CA GLY A 104 9.33 -11.72 28.60
C GLY A 104 9.54 -12.03 27.11
N ILE A 105 10.79 -12.32 26.71
CA ILE A 105 11.14 -12.64 25.32
C ILE A 105 10.82 -14.09 24.98
N VAL A 106 11.10 -15.05 25.88
CA VAL A 106 10.70 -16.45 25.64
C VAL A 106 9.19 -16.67 25.79
N THR A 107 8.48 -15.95 26.65
CA THR A 107 7.03 -16.15 26.89
C THR A 107 6.18 -15.71 25.68
N ASN A 108 6.65 -14.74 24.90
CA ASN A 108 5.98 -14.31 23.67
C ASN A 108 6.27 -15.22 22.47
N CYS A 109 7.30 -16.06 22.54
CA CYS A 109 7.67 -17.03 21.51
C CYS A 109 7.32 -18.47 21.88
N MET A 110 6.91 -18.71 23.13
CA MET A 110 6.45 -20.02 23.61
C MET A 110 4.98 -20.24 23.19
N PRO A 111 4.61 -21.47 22.79
CA PRO A 111 3.21 -21.81 22.53
C PRO A 111 2.36 -21.47 23.76
N GLN A 112 1.43 -20.52 23.62
CA GLN A 112 0.46 -20.25 24.66
C GLN A 112 -0.53 -21.41 24.65
N ALA A 113 -0.53 -22.21 25.72
CA ALA A 113 -1.48 -23.31 25.88
C ALA A 113 -2.90 -22.73 25.76
N ASN A 114 -3.66 -23.21 24.76
CA ASN A 114 -5.05 -22.83 24.40
C ASN A 114 -5.26 -21.74 23.34
N CYS A 115 -4.26 -21.31 22.56
CA CYS A 115 -4.53 -20.48 21.38
C CYS A 115 -5.14 -21.32 20.23
N PRO A 116 -6.23 -20.89 19.56
CA PRO A 116 -6.70 -21.53 18.34
C PRO A 116 -5.59 -21.52 17.28
N LEU A 117 -5.36 -22.65 16.62
CA LEU A 117 -4.39 -22.75 15.53
C LEU A 117 -5.05 -22.39 14.20
N ALA A 118 -4.32 -21.64 13.37
CA ALA A 118 -4.70 -21.43 11.99
C ALA A 118 -4.48 -22.74 11.21
N ILE A 119 -5.55 -23.24 10.61
CA ILE A 119 -5.55 -24.46 9.79
C ILE A 119 -5.32 -24.14 8.31
N GLU A 120 -5.79 -22.98 7.86
CA GLU A 120 -5.61 -22.52 6.48
C GLU A 120 -5.33 -21.02 6.50
N ILE A 121 -4.40 -20.57 5.65
CA ILE A 121 -4.08 -19.16 5.44
C ILE A 121 -4.00 -18.90 3.94
N ALA A 122 -4.56 -17.77 3.51
CA ALA A 122 -4.46 -17.32 2.14
C ALA A 122 -4.36 -15.79 2.07
N VAL A 123 -3.55 -15.29 1.14
CA VAL A 123 -3.41 -13.86 0.87
C VAL A 123 -3.78 -13.58 -0.59
N PHE A 124 -4.66 -12.60 -0.80
CA PHE A 124 -5.15 -12.22 -2.12
C PHE A 124 -4.93 -10.73 -2.37
N GLY A 125 -4.38 -10.39 -3.54
CA GLY A 125 -4.35 -9.01 -4.02
C GLY A 125 -5.64 -8.69 -4.76
N LEU A 126 -6.60 -8.05 -4.09
CA LEU A 126 -7.85 -7.61 -4.71
C LEU A 126 -7.76 -6.19 -5.26
N GLY A 127 -8.75 -5.82 -6.08
CA GLY A 127 -8.87 -4.50 -6.69
C GLY A 127 -7.87 -4.27 -7.83
N TYR A 128 -7.88 -3.05 -8.36
CA TYR A 128 -6.99 -2.66 -9.45
C TYR A 128 -5.53 -2.88 -9.07
N HIS A 129 -4.84 -3.73 -9.85
CA HIS A 129 -3.42 -4.00 -9.67
C HIS A 129 -3.06 -4.52 -8.26
N GLY A 130 -3.97 -5.27 -7.62
CA GLY A 130 -3.72 -5.89 -6.31
C GLY A 130 -3.55 -4.88 -5.17
N ARG A 131 -4.05 -3.65 -5.33
CA ARG A 131 -3.94 -2.55 -4.35
C ARG A 131 -4.56 -2.85 -2.99
N ARG A 132 -5.38 -3.89 -2.87
CA ARG A 132 -6.03 -4.30 -1.62
C ARG A 132 -5.65 -5.73 -1.25
N PRO A 133 -4.52 -5.91 -0.57
CA PRO A 133 -4.17 -7.20 -0.01
C PRO A 133 -5.15 -7.58 1.11
N ILE A 134 -5.75 -8.75 0.98
CA ILE A 134 -6.61 -9.38 1.99
C ILE A 134 -5.92 -10.64 2.51
N LEU A 135 -5.94 -10.83 3.82
CA LEU A 135 -5.44 -12.01 4.52
C LEU A 135 -6.63 -12.76 5.12
N LEU A 136 -6.81 -14.01 4.72
CA LEU A 136 -7.77 -14.95 5.30
C LEU A 136 -7.04 -15.88 6.25
N ILE A 137 -7.60 -16.05 7.44
CA ILE A 137 -7.12 -16.98 8.45
C ILE A 137 -8.31 -17.82 8.92
N ARG A 138 -8.28 -19.10 8.59
CA ARG A 138 -9.27 -20.06 9.07
C ARG A 138 -8.71 -20.78 10.28
N THR A 139 -9.46 -20.77 11.37
CA THR A 139 -9.25 -21.66 12.52
C THR A 139 -10.31 -22.76 12.50
N LYS A 140 -10.30 -23.67 13.48
CA LYS A 140 -11.37 -24.67 13.61
C LYS A 140 -12.75 -24.04 13.89
N ASN A 141 -12.78 -22.84 14.47
CA ASN A 141 -14.00 -22.24 15.02
C ASN A 141 -14.48 -21.04 14.19
N GLU A 142 -13.57 -20.29 13.59
CA GLU A 142 -13.90 -19.06 12.89
C GLU A 142 -13.03 -18.81 11.65
N LEU A 143 -13.57 -18.03 10.71
CA LEU A 143 -12.84 -17.43 9.61
C LEU A 143 -12.63 -15.94 9.90
N SER A 144 -11.39 -15.54 10.08
CA SER A 144 -11.00 -14.14 10.25
C SER A 144 -10.49 -13.57 8.93
N ILE A 145 -11.04 -12.42 8.53
CA ILE A 145 -10.66 -11.70 7.30
C ILE A 145 -9.98 -10.39 7.70
N TYR A 146 -8.80 -10.14 7.16
CA TYR A 146 -8.05 -8.92 7.42
C TYR A 146 -7.74 -8.16 6.15
N GLN A 147 -7.82 -6.84 6.20
CA GLN A 147 -7.36 -5.95 5.16
C GLN A 147 -6.01 -5.34 5.54
N ALA A 148 -5.06 -5.36 4.60
CA ALA A 148 -3.80 -4.67 4.76
C ALA A 148 -3.99 -3.14 4.65
N PHE A 149 -3.35 -2.40 5.54
CA PHE A 149 -3.25 -0.95 5.49
C PHE A 149 -1.81 -0.50 5.69
N ARG A 150 -1.45 0.65 5.12
CA ARG A 150 -0.11 1.21 5.22
C ARG A 150 0.20 1.56 6.68
N TYR A 151 1.37 1.14 7.15
CA TYR A 151 1.86 1.46 8.48
C TYR A 151 3.32 1.91 8.39
N VAL A 152 3.69 2.94 9.15
CA VAL A 152 4.97 3.65 8.96
C VAL A 152 6.15 2.99 9.68
N LYS A 153 5.90 2.14 10.68
CA LYS A 153 6.94 1.45 11.45
C LYS A 153 7.03 -0.02 11.05
N GLY A 154 8.04 -0.72 11.58
CA GLY A 154 8.30 -2.13 11.30
C GLY A 154 9.09 -2.37 10.00
N ASN A 155 9.47 -3.62 9.79
CA ASN A 155 10.21 -4.03 8.58
C ASN A 155 9.27 -4.09 7.37
N LEU A 156 8.09 -4.69 7.57
CA LEU A 156 7.01 -4.63 6.61
C LEU A 156 6.17 -3.38 6.91
N LYS A 157 6.21 -2.38 6.02
CA LYS A 157 5.51 -1.08 6.17
C LYS A 157 3.98 -1.18 5.96
N LEU A 158 3.37 -2.23 6.51
CA LEU A 158 1.95 -2.51 6.49
C LEU A 158 1.53 -3.24 7.76
N ARG A 159 0.24 -3.16 8.08
CA ARG A 159 -0.41 -3.97 9.10
C ARG A 159 -1.74 -4.50 8.59
N PHE A 160 -2.31 -5.44 9.32
CA PHE A 160 -3.57 -6.08 8.97
C PHE A 160 -4.63 -5.70 9.99
N LYS A 161 -5.77 -5.18 9.53
CA LYS A 161 -6.93 -4.87 10.38
C LYS A 161 -8.07 -5.83 10.05
N LYS A 162 -8.66 -6.45 11.09
CA LYS A 162 -9.79 -7.37 10.96
C LYS A 162 -10.98 -6.61 10.40
N LEU A 163 -11.66 -7.20 9.42
CA LEU A 163 -12.89 -6.67 8.85
C LEU A 163 -14.06 -7.16 9.71
N ASN A 164 -14.86 -6.22 10.21
CA ASN A 164 -16.06 -6.54 11.00
C ASN A 164 -17.30 -6.75 10.11
N VAL A 165 -17.25 -6.28 8.85
CA VAL A 165 -18.32 -6.42 7.86
C VAL A 165 -17.68 -6.86 6.55
N LEU A 166 -18.34 -7.78 5.84
CA LEU A 166 -17.88 -8.24 4.51
C LEU A 166 -17.94 -7.14 3.44
N ASN A 167 -18.76 -6.11 3.65
CA ASN A 167 -18.88 -4.98 2.75
C ASN A 167 -17.59 -4.15 2.80
N MET A 168 -16.72 -4.40 1.83
CA MET A 168 -15.50 -3.64 1.62
C MET A 168 -15.85 -2.33 0.91
N PHE A 169 -16.20 -1.30 1.69
CA PHE A 169 -16.38 0.03 1.13
C PHE A 169 -15.02 0.66 0.75
N ASP A 170 -14.97 1.25 -0.43
CA ASP A 170 -13.90 2.14 -0.86
C ASP A 170 -13.89 3.39 0.03
N ASN A 171 -13.30 3.29 1.23
CA ASN A 171 -12.91 4.48 1.97
C ASN A 171 -11.65 5.06 1.31
N TYR A 172 -11.78 5.48 0.06
CA TYR A 172 -10.84 6.42 -0.53
C TYR A 172 -11.09 7.74 0.18
N ASN A 173 -10.25 8.08 1.15
CA ASN A 173 -9.97 9.48 1.43
C ASN A 173 -9.29 10.03 0.18
N ARG A 174 -10.09 10.32 -0.86
CA ARG A 174 -9.71 11.33 -1.85
C ARG A 174 -9.56 12.58 -1.00
N SER A 175 -8.32 13.00 -0.75
CA SER A 175 -8.09 14.43 -0.71
C SER A 175 -8.64 14.92 -2.04
N GLU A 176 -9.86 15.46 -2.02
CA GLU A 176 -10.37 16.21 -3.16
C GLU A 176 -9.25 17.19 -3.53
N PRO A 177 -8.85 17.26 -4.81
CA PRO A 177 -8.23 18.50 -5.23
C PRO A 177 -9.29 19.57 -4.98
N GLU A 178 -9.07 20.38 -3.93
CA GLU A 178 -9.64 21.72 -3.90
C GLU A 178 -9.35 22.34 -5.27
N ASP A 179 -10.38 22.97 -5.86
CA ASP A 179 -10.36 23.68 -7.14
C ASP A 179 -10.74 22.82 -8.37
N LEU A 180 -12.01 22.39 -8.41
CA LEU A 180 -12.76 22.39 -9.66
C LEU A 180 -13.57 23.68 -9.73
N ASP A 181 -12.91 24.77 -10.13
CA ASP A 181 -13.60 25.92 -10.70
C ASP A 181 -14.30 25.43 -11.98
N ILE A 182 -15.59 25.14 -11.84
CA ILE A 182 -16.51 24.92 -12.94
C ILE A 182 -16.57 26.27 -13.67
N TYR A 183 -15.80 26.40 -14.75
CA TYR A 183 -16.01 27.45 -15.72
C TYR A 183 -17.37 27.18 -16.37
N ASP A 184 -18.40 27.91 -15.94
CA ASP A 184 -19.72 27.91 -16.57
C ASP A 184 -19.66 28.83 -17.80
N PRO A 185 -19.63 28.29 -19.03
CA PRO A 185 -19.48 29.11 -20.23
C PRO A 185 -20.76 29.87 -20.61
N TYR A 186 -21.80 29.87 -19.77
CA TYR A 186 -23.10 30.49 -20.06
C TYR A 186 -23.50 31.63 -19.12
N GLN A 187 -22.60 32.22 -18.34
CA GLN A 187 -22.86 33.51 -17.70
C GLN A 187 -22.34 34.68 -18.54
N MET A 188 -23.22 35.17 -19.43
CA MET A 188 -23.23 36.54 -19.95
C MET A 188 -24.63 37.12 -19.73
#